data_AF-A0A1G3Y3Q7-F1
#
_entry.id   AF-A0A1G3Y3Q7-F1
#
_cell.length_a   1.000
_cell.length_b   1.000
_cell.length_c   1.000
_cell.angle_alpha   90.00
_cell.angle_beta   90.00
_cell.angle_gamma   90.00
#
_symmetry.space_group_name_H-M   'P 1'
#
loop_
_entity.id
_entity.type
_entity.pdbx_description
1 polymer ?
#
loop_
_entity_poly.entity_id
_entity_poly.type
_entity_poly.pdbx_seq_one_letter_code
_entity_poly.pdbx_strand_id
1 'polypeptide(L)'
;MSDPYFITVSLVVSFLGGGIVSAAINWVRTERADKKERKIKFLDDQLRKLYGPLYYFVSQSEKCFELNDRFHKAYNEEFIQEKWSKDTLTQERLRVRAGQTLELANQYIAEVKSNNHKIKEILDNNYSFIDPDDVDVFMLFNEHYLRFNKEIEESGKLITPDGIYEKIGDISFLRPDFIDRVKLKFQKKKTKLEDLLNK
;
A
#
# COMPACT_ATOMS: atom_id res chain seq x y z
N MET A 1 54.48 36.97 -42.92
CA MET A 1 54.33 35.68 -43.61
C MET A 1 54.01 34.65 -42.54
N SER A 2 52.73 34.36 -42.33
CA SER A 2 52.29 33.30 -41.42
C SER A 2 52.48 31.96 -42.13
N ASP A 3 53.27 31.08 -41.52
CA ASP A 3 53.68 29.80 -42.08
C ASP A 3 52.45 28.90 -42.35
N PRO A 4 52.19 28.47 -43.61
CA PRO A 4 50.99 27.71 -43.96
C PRO A 4 50.84 26.42 -43.15
N TYR A 5 51.94 25.84 -42.66
CA TYR A 5 51.93 24.66 -41.79
C TYR A 5 51.32 24.91 -40.41
N PHE A 6 51.42 26.12 -39.87
CA PHE A 6 50.88 26.46 -38.55
C PHE A 6 49.35 26.52 -38.57
N ILE A 7 48.77 26.96 -39.69
CA ILE A 7 47.32 27.07 -39.89
C ILE A 7 46.69 25.67 -39.98
N THR A 8 47.31 24.75 -40.71
CA THR A 8 46.80 23.36 -40.86
C THR A 8 46.89 22.58 -39.56
N VAL A 9 48.00 22.69 -38.80
CA VAL A 9 48.14 22.02 -37.50
C VAL A 9 47.14 22.56 -36.48
N SER A 10 46.94 23.88 -36.44
CA SER A 10 45.94 24.52 -35.55
C SER A 10 44.50 24.08 -35.88
N LEU A 11 44.15 23.94 -37.16
CA LEU A 11 42.84 23.42 -37.59
C LEU A 11 42.62 21.96 -37.20
N VAL A 12 43.63 21.10 -37.38
CA VAL A 12 43.54 19.68 -37.01
C VAL A 12 43.43 19.50 -35.48
N VAL A 13 44.20 20.26 -34.70
CA VAL A 13 44.11 20.24 -33.22
C VAL A 13 42.77 20.78 -32.73
N SER A 14 42.22 21.80 -33.37
CA SER A 14 40.90 22.35 -33.03
C SER A 14 39.76 21.39 -33.41
N PHE A 15 39.88 20.66 -34.52
CA PHE A 15 38.91 19.66 -34.96
C PHE A 15 38.94 18.40 -34.08
N LEU A 16 40.13 17.90 -33.75
CA LEU A 16 40.32 16.77 -32.82
C LEU A 16 39.94 17.14 -31.39
N GLY A 17 40.29 18.34 -30.93
CA GLY A 17 39.88 18.88 -29.63
C GLY A 17 38.36 19.07 -29.53
N GLY A 18 37.71 19.57 -30.58
CA GLY A 18 36.25 19.68 -30.66
C GLY A 18 35.53 18.33 -30.61
N GLY A 19 36.10 17.30 -31.25
CA GLY A 19 35.59 15.92 -31.19
C GLY A 19 35.66 15.30 -29.80
N ILE A 20 36.79 15.46 -29.10
CA ILE A 20 36.98 14.95 -27.73
C ILE A 20 36.05 15.66 -26.74
N VAL A 21 35.94 16.99 -26.81
CA VAL A 21 35.05 17.77 -25.93
C VAL A 21 33.58 17.39 -26.18
N SER A 22 33.18 17.22 -27.44
CA SER A 22 31.81 16.78 -27.78
C SER A 22 31.51 15.37 -27.28
N ALA A 23 32.47 14.44 -27.39
CA ALA A 23 32.34 13.08 -26.86
C ALA A 23 32.23 13.07 -25.33
N ALA A 24 33.03 13.88 -24.63
CA ALA A 24 32.95 14.02 -23.17
C ALA A 24 31.61 14.62 -22.71
N ILE A 25 31.13 15.68 -23.38
CA ILE A 25 29.81 16.28 -23.10
C ILE A 25 28.69 15.26 -23.35
N ASN A 26 28.79 14.50 -24.44
CA ASN A 26 27.79 13.48 -24.78
C ASN A 26 27.79 12.35 -23.75
N TRP A 27 28.97 11.85 -23.35
CA TRP A 27 29.10 10.83 -22.32
C TRP A 27 28.50 11.26 -20.98
N VAL A 28 28.80 12.48 -20.52
CA VAL A 28 28.21 13.04 -19.28
C VAL A 28 26.68 13.18 -19.41
N ARG A 29 26.18 13.57 -20.59
CA ARG A 29 24.73 13.64 -20.85
C ARG A 29 24.07 12.26 -20.82
N THR A 30 24.68 11.27 -21.49
CA THR A 30 24.19 9.89 -21.51
C THR A 30 24.20 9.29 -20.11
N GLU A 31 25.27 9.46 -19.33
CA GLU A 31 25.31 8.92 -17.97
C GLU A 31 24.24 9.53 -17.06
N ARG A 32 23.96 10.84 -17.21
CA ARG A 32 22.87 11.51 -16.51
C ARG A 32 21.50 10.99 -16.95
N ALA A 33 21.30 10.78 -18.25
CA ALA A 33 20.07 10.22 -18.80
C ALA A 33 19.85 8.79 -18.28
N ASP A 34 20.86 7.93 -18.32
CA ASP A 34 20.79 6.55 -17.82
C ASP A 34 20.47 6.49 -16.32
N LYS A 35 21.11 7.36 -15.51
CA LYS A 35 20.79 7.46 -14.07
C LYS A 35 19.35 7.88 -13.84
N LYS A 36 18.84 8.83 -14.63
CA LYS A 36 17.45 9.28 -14.55
C LYS A 36 16.49 8.16 -14.96
N GLU A 37 16.75 7.48 -16.07
CA GLU A 37 15.93 6.38 -16.57
C GLU A 37 15.86 5.22 -15.57
N ARG A 38 17.00 4.79 -15.00
CA ARG A 38 17.02 3.76 -13.96
C ARG A 38 16.18 4.15 -12.74
N LYS A 39 16.24 5.42 -12.33
CA LYS A 39 15.45 5.93 -11.21
C LYS A 39 13.95 5.95 -11.53
N ILE A 40 13.58 6.37 -12.74
CA ILE A 40 12.20 6.34 -13.23
C ILE A 40 11.69 4.90 -13.24
N LYS A 41 12.45 3.97 -13.84
CA LYS A 41 12.08 2.56 -13.90
C LYS A 41 11.89 1.95 -12.51
N PHE A 42 12.83 2.20 -11.59
CA PHE A 42 12.71 1.71 -10.22
C PHE A 42 11.46 2.27 -9.52
N LEU A 43 11.17 3.56 -9.69
CA LEU A 43 10.00 4.20 -9.09
C LEU A 43 8.69 3.70 -9.70
N ASP A 44 8.65 3.50 -11.02
CA ASP A 44 7.52 2.89 -11.73
C ASP A 44 7.28 1.46 -11.24
N ASP A 45 8.34 0.66 -11.11
CA ASP A 45 8.28 -0.70 -10.57
C ASP A 45 7.74 -0.69 -9.13
N GLN A 46 8.23 0.20 -8.25
CA GLN A 46 7.71 0.34 -6.89
C GLN A 46 6.22 0.68 -6.88
N LEU A 47 5.76 1.58 -7.76
CA LEU A 47 4.34 1.94 -7.85
C LEU A 47 3.49 0.80 -8.40
N ARG A 48 3.93 0.14 -9.46
CA ARG A 48 3.13 -0.88 -10.14
C ARG A 48 3.08 -2.22 -9.41
N LYS A 49 4.18 -2.60 -8.77
CA LYS A 49 4.31 -3.92 -8.15
C LYS A 49 4.02 -3.94 -6.65
N LEU A 50 4.28 -2.83 -5.95
CA LEU A 50 4.14 -2.76 -4.51
C LEU A 50 3.07 -1.73 -4.10
N TYR A 51 3.36 -0.43 -4.16
CA TYR A 51 2.53 0.58 -3.50
C TYR A 51 1.17 0.82 -4.17
N GLY A 52 1.03 0.58 -5.48
CA GLY A 52 -0.24 0.68 -6.19
C GLY A 52 -1.21 -0.44 -5.82
N PRO A 53 -0.81 -1.72 -5.94
CA PRO A 53 -1.62 -2.84 -5.45
C PRO A 53 -1.94 -2.72 -3.96
N LEU A 54 -0.97 -2.36 -3.12
CA LEU A 54 -1.22 -2.11 -1.70
C LEU A 54 -2.25 -1.00 -1.50
N TYR A 55 -2.11 0.15 -2.19
CA TYR A 55 -3.05 1.26 -2.11
C TYR A 55 -4.48 0.83 -2.44
N TYR A 56 -4.66 0.01 -3.46
CA TYR A 56 -5.97 -0.51 -3.84
C TYR A 56 -6.61 -1.33 -2.72
N PHE A 57 -5.90 -2.34 -2.20
CA PHE A 57 -6.46 -3.24 -1.18
C PHE A 57 -6.65 -2.56 0.17
N VAL A 58 -5.74 -1.69 0.61
CA VAL A 58 -5.96 -0.94 1.87
C VAL A 58 -7.14 0.02 1.76
N SER A 59 -7.34 0.64 0.59
CA SER A 59 -8.48 1.53 0.36
C SER A 59 -9.80 0.74 0.30
N GLN A 60 -9.79 -0.45 -0.30
CA GLN A 60 -10.95 -1.33 -0.30
C GLN A 60 -11.30 -1.77 1.13
N SER A 61 -10.31 -2.20 1.92
CA SER A 61 -10.52 -2.58 3.33
C SER A 61 -11.04 -1.43 4.18
N GLU A 62 -10.53 -0.20 3.99
CA GLU A 62 -11.06 0.99 4.65
C GLU A 62 -12.55 1.20 4.33
N LYS A 63 -12.96 1.06 3.06
CA LYS A 63 -14.37 1.14 2.67
C LYS A 63 -15.23 0.02 3.27
N CYS A 64 -14.68 -1.17 3.42
CA CYS A 64 -15.36 -2.26 4.14
C CYS A 64 -15.56 -1.92 5.62
N PHE A 65 -14.56 -1.33 6.30
CA PHE A 65 -14.73 -0.88 7.69
C PHE A 65 -15.78 0.23 7.82
N GLU A 66 -15.76 1.23 6.92
CA GLU A 66 -16.77 2.30 6.89
C GLU A 66 -18.20 1.77 6.64
N LEU A 67 -18.34 0.74 5.80
CA LEU A 67 -19.63 0.07 5.59
C LEU A 67 -20.07 -0.70 6.83
N ASN A 68 -19.17 -1.48 7.43
CA ASN A 68 -19.44 -2.25 8.64
C ASN A 68 -19.90 -1.34 9.79
N ASP A 69 -19.21 -0.22 10.02
CA ASP A 69 -19.59 0.76 11.04
C ASP A 69 -20.99 1.36 10.79
N ARG A 70 -21.31 1.70 9.53
CA ARG A 70 -22.65 2.18 9.16
C ARG A 70 -23.73 1.12 9.37
N PHE A 71 -23.45 -0.15 9.07
CA PHE A 71 -24.37 -1.25 9.34
C PHE A 71 -24.60 -1.44 10.84
N HIS A 72 -23.57 -1.36 11.67
CA HIS A 72 -23.72 -1.45 13.13
C HIS A 72 -24.51 -0.28 13.71
N LYS A 73 -24.31 0.94 13.19
CA LYS A 73 -25.11 2.10 13.58
C LYS A 73 -26.59 1.92 13.24
N ALA A 74 -26.89 1.56 11.99
CA ALA A 74 -28.26 1.28 11.55
C ALA A 74 -28.89 0.11 12.33
N TYR A 75 -28.10 -0.92 12.65
CA TYR A 75 -28.54 -2.04 13.48
C TYR A 75 -28.95 -1.57 14.89
N ASN A 76 -28.13 -0.72 15.51
CA ASN A 76 -28.42 -0.21 16.86
C ASN A 76 -29.68 0.66 16.86
N GLU A 77 -29.86 1.49 15.85
CA GLU A 77 -31.05 2.35 15.68
C GLU A 77 -32.32 1.49 15.51
N GLU A 78 -32.31 0.56 14.57
CA GLU A 78 -33.47 -0.28 14.21
C GLU A 78 -33.79 -1.31 15.31
N PHE A 79 -32.81 -2.06 15.82
CA PHE A 79 -33.09 -3.24 16.65
C PHE A 79 -32.91 -3.03 18.14
N ILE A 80 -32.11 -2.04 18.58
CA ILE A 80 -31.82 -1.82 20.01
C ILE A 80 -32.59 -0.63 20.56
N GLN A 81 -32.60 0.51 19.86
CA GLN A 81 -33.18 1.75 20.36
C GLN A 81 -34.70 1.79 20.21
N GLU A 82 -35.24 1.14 19.17
CA GLU A 82 -36.67 1.08 18.93
C GLU A 82 -37.38 0.14 19.92
N LYS A 83 -38.51 0.60 20.47
CA LYS A 83 -39.31 -0.16 21.44
C LYS A 83 -40.25 -1.11 20.72
N TRP A 84 -39.75 -2.28 20.39
CA TRP A 84 -40.53 -3.32 19.73
C TRP A 84 -41.57 -3.98 20.65
N SER A 85 -42.65 -4.48 20.04
CA SER A 85 -43.66 -5.30 20.72
C SER A 85 -43.03 -6.57 21.31
N LYS A 86 -43.46 -6.97 22.51
CA LYS A 86 -42.97 -8.16 23.23
C LYS A 86 -43.62 -9.47 22.78
N ASP A 87 -44.50 -9.43 21.79
CA ASP A 87 -45.14 -10.64 21.29
C ASP A 87 -44.12 -11.59 20.65
N THR A 88 -44.30 -12.88 20.87
CA THR A 88 -43.34 -13.92 20.48
C THR A 88 -43.03 -13.92 18.98
N LEU A 89 -44.04 -13.64 18.15
CA LEU A 89 -43.92 -13.72 16.69
C LEU A 89 -43.14 -12.52 16.12
N THR A 90 -43.34 -11.33 16.66
CA THR A 90 -42.55 -10.13 16.35
C THR A 90 -41.11 -10.28 16.83
N GLN A 91 -40.90 -10.76 18.05
CA GLN A 91 -39.55 -10.97 18.60
C GLN A 91 -38.75 -11.99 17.79
N GLU A 92 -39.37 -13.07 17.32
CA GLU A 92 -38.69 -14.06 16.48
C GLU A 92 -38.31 -13.48 15.11
N ARG A 93 -39.22 -12.72 14.48
CA ARG A 93 -38.92 -12.03 13.21
C ARG A 93 -37.79 -11.01 13.37
N LEU A 94 -37.76 -10.29 14.49
CA LEU A 94 -36.69 -9.34 14.80
C LEU A 94 -35.35 -10.05 14.96
N ARG A 95 -35.29 -11.17 15.69
CA ARG A 95 -34.06 -11.97 15.84
C ARG A 95 -33.51 -12.44 14.50
N VAL A 96 -34.37 -12.96 13.61
CA VAL A 96 -33.95 -13.40 12.28
C VAL A 96 -33.38 -12.25 11.47
N ARG A 97 -34.07 -11.10 11.43
CA ARG A 97 -33.60 -9.91 10.69
C ARG A 97 -32.31 -9.34 11.27
N ALA A 98 -32.25 -9.22 12.59
CA ALA A 98 -31.06 -8.78 13.32
C ALA A 98 -29.86 -9.69 13.01
N GLY A 99 -30.07 -11.00 13.02
CA GLY A 99 -29.05 -11.99 12.65
C GLY A 99 -28.56 -11.80 11.22
N GLN A 100 -29.47 -11.63 10.25
CA GLN A 100 -29.13 -11.38 8.84
C GLN A 100 -28.33 -10.08 8.65
N THR A 101 -28.68 -9.02 9.37
CA THR A 101 -27.95 -7.74 9.32
C THR A 101 -26.52 -7.90 9.87
N LEU A 102 -26.36 -8.60 10.99
CA LEU A 102 -25.04 -8.86 11.57
C LEU A 102 -24.21 -9.79 10.68
N GLU A 103 -24.83 -10.79 10.05
CA GLU A 103 -24.14 -11.66 9.08
C GLU A 103 -23.62 -10.86 7.88
N LEU A 104 -24.43 -9.95 7.34
CA LEU A 104 -24.00 -9.07 6.26
C LEU A 104 -22.86 -8.14 6.70
N ALA A 105 -22.90 -7.60 7.92
CA ALA A 105 -21.81 -6.81 8.49
C ALA A 105 -20.51 -7.64 8.55
N ASN A 106 -20.59 -8.87 9.06
CA ASN A 106 -19.46 -9.81 9.13
C ASN A 106 -18.89 -10.18 7.76
N GLN A 107 -19.69 -10.21 6.70
CA GLN A 107 -19.19 -10.45 5.33
C GLN A 107 -18.22 -9.35 4.87
N TYR A 108 -18.41 -8.08 5.27
CA TYR A 108 -17.43 -7.02 4.96
C TYR A 108 -16.10 -7.24 5.68
N ILE A 109 -16.13 -7.76 6.92
CA ILE A 109 -14.92 -8.12 7.67
C ILE A 109 -14.22 -9.33 7.03
N ALA A 110 -14.98 -10.30 6.50
CA ALA A 110 -14.42 -11.41 5.74
C ALA A 110 -13.69 -10.92 4.47
N GLU A 111 -14.21 -9.91 3.78
CA GLU A 111 -13.52 -9.29 2.64
C GLU A 111 -12.23 -8.58 3.06
N VAL A 112 -12.21 -7.91 4.22
CA VAL A 112 -10.97 -7.34 4.80
C VAL A 112 -9.92 -8.44 5.03
N LYS A 113 -10.33 -9.60 5.57
CA LYS A 113 -9.43 -10.75 5.76
C LYS A 113 -8.87 -11.25 4.41
N SER A 114 -9.71 -11.34 3.39
CA SER A 114 -9.30 -11.69 2.02
C SER A 114 -8.28 -10.69 1.47
N ASN A 115 -8.52 -9.40 1.64
CA ASN A 115 -7.58 -8.35 1.23
C ASN A 115 -6.26 -8.42 1.98
N ASN A 116 -6.26 -8.73 3.27
CA ASN A 116 -5.04 -8.92 4.04
C ASN A 116 -4.17 -10.06 3.50
N HIS A 117 -4.79 -11.14 3.03
CA HIS A 117 -4.04 -12.22 2.38
C HIS A 117 -3.36 -11.74 1.09
N LYS A 118 -4.08 -10.98 0.24
CA LYS A 118 -3.52 -10.38 -0.97
C LYS A 118 -2.40 -9.37 -0.66
N ILE A 119 -2.58 -8.54 0.38
CA ILE A 119 -1.56 -7.61 0.88
C ILE A 119 -0.31 -8.39 1.29
N LYS A 120 -0.46 -9.47 2.06
CA LYS A 120 0.67 -10.32 2.47
C LYS A 120 1.42 -10.89 1.27
N GLU A 121 0.70 -11.42 0.29
CA GLU A 121 1.28 -11.94 -0.94
C GLU A 121 2.06 -10.86 -1.72
N ILE A 122 1.51 -9.64 -1.83
CA ILE A 122 2.20 -8.51 -2.47
C ILE A 122 3.49 -8.19 -1.73
N LEU A 123 3.46 -8.12 -0.40
CA LEU A 123 4.65 -7.82 0.42
C LEU A 123 5.73 -8.90 0.25
N ASP A 124 5.35 -10.17 0.27
CA ASP A 124 6.29 -11.28 0.12
C ASP A 124 6.93 -11.33 -1.25
N ASN A 125 6.14 -11.12 -2.30
CA ASN A 125 6.62 -11.18 -3.68
C ASN A 125 7.44 -9.94 -4.10
N ASN A 126 7.32 -8.83 -3.36
CA ASN A 126 7.88 -7.53 -3.74
C ASN A 126 8.70 -6.87 -2.62
N TYR A 127 9.25 -7.66 -1.69
CA TYR A 127 9.98 -7.14 -0.53
C TYR A 127 11.15 -6.22 -0.91
N SER A 128 11.81 -6.46 -2.05
CA SER A 128 12.93 -5.64 -2.55
C SER A 128 12.53 -4.21 -2.92
N PHE A 129 11.23 -3.94 -3.04
CA PHE A 129 10.68 -2.63 -3.36
C PHE A 129 10.22 -1.85 -2.13
N ILE A 130 10.27 -2.45 -0.93
CA ILE A 130 9.89 -1.78 0.32
C ILE A 130 10.91 -0.70 0.66
N ASP A 131 10.45 0.53 0.89
CA ASP A 131 11.34 1.58 1.37
C ASP A 131 11.80 1.26 2.81
N PRO A 132 13.08 1.55 3.17
CA PRO A 132 13.60 1.22 4.50
C PRO A 132 12.79 1.80 5.67
N ASP A 133 12.15 2.96 5.48
CA ASP A 133 11.33 3.63 6.48
C ASP A 133 9.90 3.06 6.59
N ASP A 134 9.55 2.05 5.79
CA ASP A 134 8.27 1.34 5.85
C ASP A 134 8.37 -0.03 6.54
N VAL A 135 9.59 -0.53 6.75
CA VAL A 135 9.85 -1.90 7.22
C VAL A 135 9.12 -2.19 8.52
N ASP A 136 9.25 -1.33 9.53
CA ASP A 136 8.65 -1.57 10.85
C ASP A 136 7.12 -1.63 10.80
N VAL A 137 6.49 -0.75 10.02
CA VAL A 137 5.03 -0.71 9.84
C VAL A 137 4.55 -1.97 9.12
N PHE A 138 5.31 -2.45 8.13
CA PHE A 138 4.96 -3.65 7.37
C PHE A 138 5.22 -4.93 8.16
N MET A 139 6.25 -4.94 9.00
CA MET A 139 6.53 -6.04 9.92
C MET A 139 5.46 -6.16 11.00
N LEU A 140 4.98 -5.04 11.54
CA LEU A 140 3.85 -5.04 12.47
C LEU A 140 2.58 -5.58 11.81
N PHE A 141 2.30 -5.20 10.56
CA PHE A 141 1.21 -5.81 9.79
C PHE A 141 1.39 -7.33 9.66
N ASN A 142 2.59 -7.80 9.32
CA ASN A 142 2.87 -9.23 9.21
C ASN A 142 2.66 -9.97 10.53
N GLU A 143 3.07 -9.38 11.65
CA GLU A 143 2.81 -9.93 12.99
C GLU A 143 1.31 -10.11 13.22
N HIS A 144 0.52 -9.04 13.06
CA HIS A 144 -0.93 -9.13 13.24
C HIS A 144 -1.59 -10.12 12.26
N TYR A 145 -1.15 -10.17 11.02
CA TYR A 145 -1.65 -11.14 10.03
C TYR A 145 -1.38 -12.59 10.47
N LEU A 146 -0.17 -12.89 10.97
CA LEU A 146 0.18 -14.21 11.46
C LEU A 146 -0.65 -14.57 12.70
N ARG A 147 -0.73 -13.67 13.67
CA ARG A 147 -1.52 -13.86 14.90
C ARG A 147 -2.99 -14.08 14.55
N PHE A 148 -3.55 -13.29 13.64
CA PHE A 148 -4.92 -13.45 13.18
C PHE A 148 -5.21 -14.84 12.60
N ASN A 149 -4.29 -15.39 11.79
CA ASN A 149 -4.49 -16.72 11.18
C ASN A 149 -4.15 -17.89 12.11
N LYS A 150 -3.47 -17.66 13.22
CA LYS A 150 -3.02 -18.71 14.15
C LYS A 150 -3.79 -18.73 15.46
N GLU A 151 -4.29 -17.59 15.89
CA GLU A 151 -4.90 -17.41 17.21
C GLU A 151 -6.43 -17.23 17.15
N ILE A 152 -7.01 -17.07 15.95
CA ILE A 152 -8.45 -16.94 15.75
C ILE A 152 -8.95 -18.13 14.94
N GLU A 153 -9.92 -18.86 15.50
CA GLU A 153 -10.59 -19.96 14.82
C GLU A 153 -11.44 -19.48 13.63
N GLU A 154 -11.88 -20.40 12.75
CA GLU A 154 -12.86 -20.07 11.70
C GLU A 154 -14.17 -19.52 12.27
N SER A 155 -14.52 -19.90 13.50
CA SER A 155 -15.67 -19.40 14.26
C SER A 155 -15.54 -17.94 14.72
N GLY A 156 -14.34 -17.34 14.58
CA GLY A 156 -14.02 -16.00 15.10
C GLY A 156 -13.62 -16.00 16.58
N LYS A 157 -13.56 -17.17 17.23
CA LYS A 157 -13.18 -17.29 18.63
C LYS A 157 -11.66 -17.24 18.81
N LEU A 158 -11.21 -16.51 19.83
CA LEU A 158 -9.82 -16.52 20.26
C LEU A 158 -9.47 -17.88 20.88
N ILE A 159 -8.35 -18.45 20.44
CA ILE A 159 -7.82 -19.73 20.93
C ILE A 159 -7.13 -19.53 22.28
N THR A 160 -6.47 -18.40 22.46
CA THR A 160 -5.67 -18.08 23.65
C THR A 160 -6.53 -17.38 24.71
N PRO A 161 -6.30 -17.61 26.02
CA PRO A 161 -7.01 -16.90 27.08
C PRO A 161 -6.78 -15.38 27.04
N ASP A 162 -7.83 -14.61 27.38
CA ASP A 162 -7.83 -13.14 27.36
C ASP A 162 -6.66 -12.50 28.13
N GLY A 163 -6.30 -13.06 29.29
CA GLY A 163 -5.19 -12.55 30.12
C GLY A 163 -3.80 -12.63 29.47
N ILE A 164 -3.64 -13.37 28.36
CA ILE A 164 -2.43 -13.32 27.54
C ILE A 164 -2.45 -12.07 26.64
N TYR A 165 -3.59 -11.74 26.03
CA TYR A 165 -3.74 -10.55 25.18
C TYR A 165 -3.50 -9.24 25.94
N GLU A 166 -3.84 -9.19 27.24
CA GLU A 166 -3.49 -8.05 28.10
C GLU A 166 -1.98 -7.77 28.16
N LYS A 167 -1.14 -8.78 27.90
CA LYS A 167 0.33 -8.66 27.97
C LYS A 167 0.99 -8.48 26.60
N ILE A 168 0.44 -9.13 25.56
CA ILE A 168 1.02 -9.14 24.21
C ILE A 168 0.33 -8.18 23.24
N GLY A 169 -0.76 -7.55 23.66
CA GLY A 169 -1.56 -6.63 22.86
C GLY A 169 -2.57 -7.31 21.94
N ASP A 170 -3.52 -6.51 21.47
CA ASP A 170 -4.65 -6.94 20.65
C ASP A 170 -4.25 -7.31 19.21
N ILE A 171 -5.05 -8.17 18.57
CA ILE A 171 -4.93 -8.49 17.15
C ILE A 171 -5.76 -7.48 16.35
N SER A 172 -5.13 -6.76 15.43
CA SER A 172 -5.82 -5.87 14.51
C SER A 172 -5.97 -6.52 13.14
N PHE A 173 -7.15 -6.38 12.52
CA PHE A 173 -7.34 -6.76 11.13
C PHE A 173 -6.43 -5.93 10.21
N LEU A 174 -6.44 -4.60 10.38
CA LEU A 174 -5.61 -3.69 9.61
C LEU A 174 -5.48 -2.39 10.40
N ARG A 175 -4.26 -2.00 10.76
CA ARG A 175 -4.03 -0.80 11.58
C ARG A 175 -4.17 0.47 10.74
N PRO A 176 -4.75 1.56 11.27
CA PRO A 176 -4.80 2.86 10.59
C PRO A 176 -3.43 3.34 10.10
N ASP A 177 -2.39 3.18 10.94
CA ASP A 177 -1.02 3.56 10.59
C ASP A 177 -0.53 2.89 9.29
N PHE A 178 -0.88 1.62 9.06
CA PHE A 178 -0.52 0.92 7.84
C PHE A 178 -1.26 1.47 6.62
N ILE A 179 -2.56 1.71 6.75
CA ILE A 179 -3.41 2.30 5.69
C ILE A 179 -2.85 3.67 5.29
N ASP A 180 -2.67 4.55 6.27
CA ASP A 180 -2.19 5.91 6.06
C ASP A 180 -0.80 5.92 5.44
N ARG A 181 0.07 5.03 5.90
CA ARG A 181 1.44 4.92 5.39
C ARG A 181 1.47 4.53 3.92
N VAL A 182 0.73 3.48 3.55
CA VAL A 182 0.62 3.02 2.16
C VAL A 182 0.05 4.12 1.27
N LYS A 183 -1.03 4.78 1.70
CA LYS A 183 -1.65 5.89 0.95
C LYS A 183 -0.70 7.05 0.72
N LEU A 184 -0.03 7.49 1.78
CA LEU A 184 0.94 8.58 1.72
C LEU A 184 2.09 8.25 0.78
N LYS A 185 2.63 7.03 0.88
CA LYS A 185 3.75 6.58 0.04
C LYS A 185 3.39 6.46 -1.42
N PHE A 186 2.20 5.91 -1.72
CA PHE A 186 1.69 5.86 -3.09
C PHE A 186 1.62 7.26 -3.71
N GLN A 187 0.99 8.23 -3.03
CA GLN A 187 0.86 9.59 -3.55
C GLN A 187 2.22 10.27 -3.72
N LYS A 188 3.09 10.21 -2.71
CA LYS A 188 4.45 10.79 -2.79
C LYS A 188 5.26 10.22 -3.96
N LYS A 189 5.20 8.91 -4.17
CA LYS A 189 5.93 8.25 -5.27
C LYS A 189 5.33 8.60 -6.63
N LYS A 190 4.01 8.66 -6.74
CA LYS A 190 3.31 9.06 -7.96
C LYS A 190 3.70 10.48 -8.38
N THR A 191 3.60 11.46 -7.48
CA THR A 191 4.02 12.85 -7.75
C THR A 191 5.49 12.92 -8.14
N LYS A 192 6.36 12.19 -7.43
CA LYS A 192 7.80 12.15 -7.76
C LYS A 192 8.09 11.57 -9.15
N LEU A 193 7.29 10.60 -9.60
CA LEU A 193 7.42 10.02 -10.95
C LEU A 193 6.99 11.04 -12.00
N GLU A 194 5.86 11.71 -11.80
CA GLU A 194 5.35 12.77 -12.68
C GLU A 194 6.38 13.92 -12.81
N ASP A 195 6.97 14.35 -11.71
CA ASP A 195 8.04 15.37 -11.69
C ASP A 195 9.28 14.97 -12.49
N LEU A 196 9.62 13.67 -12.51
CA LEU A 196 10.77 13.16 -13.27
C LEU A 196 10.47 13.01 -14.75
N LEU A 197 9.22 12.80 -15.13
CA LEU A 197 8.78 12.70 -16.53
C LEU A 197 8.59 14.07 -17.18
N ASN A 198 8.22 15.09 -16.41
CA ASN A 198 7.97 16.46 -16.90
C ASN A 198 9.22 17.36 -16.94
N LYS A 199 10.32 16.93 -16.32
CA LYS A 199 11.65 17.58 -16.39
C LYS A 199 12.55 16.86 -17.38
#